data_AF-A0A927GLI1-F1
#
_entry.id   AF-A0A927GLI1-F1
#
_cell.length_a   1.000
_cell.length_b   1.000
_cell.length_c   1.000
_cell.angle_alpha   90.00
_cell.angle_beta   90.00
_cell.angle_gamma   90.00
#
_symmetry.space_group_name_H-M   'P 1'
#
loop_
_entity.id
_entity.type
_entity.pdbx_description
1 polymer ?
#
loop_
_entity_poly.entity_id
_entity_poly.type
_entity_poly.pdbx_seq_one_letter_code
_entity_poly.pdbx_strand_id
1 'polypeptide(L)'
;MIDMIVLTIAFYDEMATRLADIIERRLTKLYTATKPTHDADALMTVEDCAKRLKLCKKTVLSRIESGLLVATNYGSDKRPRWRVTNTDLKKLLLAHGQR
;
A
#
# COMPACT_ATOMS: atom_id res chain seq x y z
N MET A 1 47.65 10.39 -32.20
CA MET A 1 46.40 11.12 -31.86
C MET A 1 45.17 10.24 -31.95
N ILE A 2 45.03 9.42 -33.00
CA ILE A 2 43.88 8.51 -33.18
C ILE A 2 43.80 7.48 -32.03
N ASP A 3 44.92 6.88 -31.62
CA ASP A 3 44.94 5.89 -30.53
C ASP A 3 44.47 6.43 -29.19
N MET A 4 44.81 7.70 -28.89
CA MET A 4 44.37 8.36 -27.66
C MET A 4 42.84 8.50 -27.65
N ILE A 5 42.24 8.92 -28.77
CA ILE A 5 40.79 9.08 -28.91
C ILE A 5 40.08 7.72 -28.76
N VAL A 6 40.63 6.66 -29.36
CA VAL A 6 40.07 5.30 -29.26
C VAL A 6 40.10 4.79 -27.82
N LEU A 7 41.20 5.03 -27.09
CA LEU A 7 41.32 4.71 -25.67
C LEU A 7 40.30 5.48 -24.81
N THR A 8 40.08 6.77 -25.09
CA THR A 8 39.09 7.55 -24.34
C THR A 8 37.66 7.08 -24.60
N ILE A 9 37.32 6.71 -25.84
CA ILE A 9 36.00 6.19 -26.20
C ILE A 9 35.75 4.86 -25.48
N ALA A 10 36.72 3.93 -25.51
CA ALA A 10 36.60 2.65 -24.81
C ALA A 10 36.41 2.82 -23.30
N PHE A 11 37.11 3.80 -22.71
CA PHE A 11 36.96 4.13 -21.29
C PHE A 11 35.56 4.65 -20.95
N TYR A 12 34.99 5.56 -21.76
CA TYR A 12 33.64 6.06 -21.55
C TYR A 12 32.57 4.99 -21.73
N ASP A 13 32.75 4.07 -22.67
CA ASP A 13 31.83 2.95 -22.92
C ASP A 13 31.82 1.96 -21.74
N GLU A 14 33.00 1.65 -21.20
CA GLU A 14 33.11 0.84 -19.99
C GLU A 14 32.47 1.53 -18.77
N MET A 15 32.69 2.85 -18.61
CA MET A 15 32.04 3.62 -17.55
C MET A 15 30.51 3.66 -17.69
N ALA A 16 30.00 3.84 -18.91
CA ALA A 16 28.57 3.84 -19.19
C ALA A 16 27.93 2.48 -18.84
N THR A 17 28.60 1.38 -19.19
CA THR A 17 28.17 0.02 -18.86
C THR A 17 28.12 -0.19 -17.34
N ARG A 18 29.17 0.21 -16.62
CA ARG A 18 29.20 0.13 -15.14
C ARG A 18 28.11 0.97 -14.47
N LEU A 19 27.81 2.15 -15.02
CA LEU A 19 26.72 3.00 -14.51
C LEU A 19 25.35 2.38 -14.75
N ALA A 20 25.11 1.78 -15.91
CA ALA A 20 23.87 1.07 -16.21
C ALA A 20 23.64 -0.09 -15.23
N ASP A 21 24.66 -0.90 -14.97
CA ASP A 21 24.62 -2.00 -13.99
C ASP A 21 24.25 -1.52 -12.58
N ILE A 22 24.84 -0.38 -12.14
CA ILE A 22 24.55 0.19 -10.81
C ILE A 22 23.10 0.67 -10.74
N ILE A 23 22.60 1.34 -11.79
CA ILE A 23 21.23 1.82 -11.86
C ILE A 23 20.26 0.65 -11.83
N GLU A 24 20.48 -0.40 -12.63
CA GLU A 24 19.63 -1.58 -12.68
C GLU A 24 19.57 -2.31 -11.33
N ARG A 25 20.71 -2.49 -10.65
CA ARG A 25 20.76 -3.06 -9.30
C ARG A 25 20.00 -2.21 -8.28
N ARG A 26 20.12 -0.88 -8.36
CA ARG A 26 19.40 0.05 -7.47
C ARG A 26 17.89 0.00 -7.72
N LEU A 27 17.47 0.00 -8.97
CA LEU A 27 16.06 -0.12 -9.36
C LEU A 27 15.47 -1.45 -8.92
N THR A 28 16.20 -2.55 -9.11
CA THR A 28 15.76 -3.89 -8.69
C THR A 28 15.64 -3.96 -7.16
N LYS A 29 16.59 -3.39 -6.43
CA LYS A 29 16.54 -3.30 -4.97
C LYS A 29 15.37 -2.45 -4.48
N LEU A 30 15.08 -1.34 -5.15
CA LEU A 30 13.92 -0.51 -4.83
C LEU A 30 12.62 -1.24 -5.12
N TYR A 31 12.49 -1.85 -6.31
CA TYR A 31 11.30 -2.60 -6.71
C TYR A 31 11.01 -3.78 -5.77
N THR A 32 12.04 -4.50 -5.35
CA THR A 32 11.91 -5.62 -4.38
C THR A 32 11.64 -5.14 -2.96
N ALA A 33 12.18 -3.98 -2.56
CA ALA A 33 11.87 -3.34 -1.28
C ALA A 33 10.44 -2.75 -1.26
N THR A 34 9.94 -2.29 -2.40
CA THR A 34 8.56 -1.83 -2.60
C THR A 34 7.65 -2.96 -3.07
N LYS A 35 7.96 -4.22 -2.72
CA LYS A 35 6.94 -5.28 -2.81
C LYS A 35 5.70 -4.70 -2.14
N PRO A 36 4.57 -4.58 -2.85
CA PRO A 36 3.38 -4.01 -2.27
C PRO A 36 3.11 -4.84 -1.02
N THR A 37 3.30 -4.23 0.15
CA THR A 37 2.76 -4.78 1.37
C THR A 37 1.30 -4.97 1.06
N HIS A 38 0.84 -6.21 1.17
CA HIS A 38 -0.53 -6.60 0.88
C HIS A 38 -1.55 -5.78 1.72
N ASP A 39 -1.05 -4.95 2.65
CA ASP A 39 -1.68 -3.83 3.37
C ASP A 39 -2.27 -2.70 2.49
N ALA A 40 -2.22 -2.78 1.16
CA ALA A 40 -3.35 -2.29 0.34
C ALA A 40 -4.57 -3.22 0.50
N ASP A 41 -4.77 -3.71 1.72
CA ASP A 41 -5.68 -4.76 2.12
C ASP A 41 -7.08 -4.23 1.87
N ALA A 42 -7.71 -4.76 0.81
CA ALA A 42 -9.08 -4.53 0.36
C ALA A 42 -9.88 -3.65 1.33
N LEU A 43 -9.88 -2.34 1.07
CA LEU A 43 -10.66 -1.37 1.83
C LEU A 43 -12.13 -1.77 1.75
N MET A 44 -12.64 -2.34 2.83
CA MET A 44 -13.98 -2.91 2.86
C MET A 44 -15.00 -1.81 2.97
N THR A 45 -16.13 -1.98 2.28
CA THR A 45 -17.28 -1.11 2.49
C THR A 45 -17.89 -1.40 3.86
N VAL A 46 -18.64 -0.44 4.41
CA VAL A 46 -19.44 -0.64 5.63
C VAL A 46 -20.41 -1.82 5.48
N GLU A 47 -20.90 -2.07 4.26
CA GLU A 47 -21.82 -3.17 3.98
C GLU A 47 -21.13 -4.53 4.09
N ASP A 48 -19.93 -4.66 3.52
CA ASP A 48 -19.15 -5.89 3.64
C ASP A 48 -18.67 -6.12 5.07
N CYS A 49 -18.32 -5.03 5.77
CA CYS A 49 -17.97 -5.03 7.18
C CYS A 49 -19.15 -5.52 8.05
N ALA A 50 -20.36 -5.00 7.80
CA ALA A 50 -21.59 -5.39 8.46
C ALA A 50 -21.91 -6.88 8.26
N LYS A 51 -21.76 -7.40 7.02
CA LYS A 51 -21.95 -8.82 6.72
C LYS A 51 -20.97 -9.71 7.51
N ARG A 52 -19.68 -9.34 7.55
CA ARG A 52 -18.66 -10.11 8.27
C ARG A 52 -18.86 -10.10 9.78
N LEU A 53 -19.21 -8.95 10.35
CA LEU A 53 -19.48 -8.82 11.79
C LEU A 53 -20.86 -9.36 12.19
N LYS A 54 -21.71 -9.75 11.23
CA LYS A 54 -23.13 -10.07 11.46
C LYS A 54 -23.86 -8.95 12.21
N LEU A 55 -23.50 -7.69 11.91
CA LEU A 55 -24.08 -6.50 12.50
C LEU A 55 -24.92 -5.74 11.47
N CYS A 56 -25.81 -4.86 11.94
CA CYS A 56 -26.51 -3.95 11.05
C CYS A 56 -25.61 -2.77 10.63
N LYS A 57 -25.84 -2.23 9.43
CA LYS A 57 -25.06 -1.10 8.87
C LYS A 57 -25.02 0.11 9.82
N LYS A 58 -26.13 0.40 10.51
CA LYS A 58 -26.22 1.50 11.50
C LYS A 58 -25.28 1.28 12.69
N THR A 59 -25.16 0.05 13.19
CA THR A 59 -24.23 -0.27 14.28
C THR A 59 -22.78 -0.11 13.85
N VAL A 60 -22.44 -0.48 12.61
CA VAL A 60 -21.08 -0.26 12.08
C VAL A 60 -20.76 1.23 11.97
N LEU A 61 -21.68 2.04 11.45
CA LEU A 61 -21.50 3.50 11.40
C LEU A 61 -21.35 4.12 12.79
N SER A 62 -22.21 3.72 13.74
CA SER A 62 -22.12 4.19 15.13
C SER A 62 -20.77 3.84 15.77
N ARG A 63 -20.16 2.69 15.43
CA ARG A 63 -18.82 2.31 15.89
C ARG A 63 -17.69 3.09 15.25
N ILE A 64 -17.89 3.55 14.01
CA ILE A 64 -16.95 4.47 13.35
C ILE A 64 -17.03 5.84 14.01
N GLU A 65 -18.25 6.34 14.24
CA GLU A 65 -18.50 7.64 14.88
C GLU A 65 -18.01 7.66 16.35
N SER A 66 -18.11 6.56 17.07
CA SER A 66 -17.60 6.44 18.44
C SER A 66 -16.09 6.17 18.52
N GLY A 67 -15.39 6.03 17.39
CA GLY A 67 -13.95 5.77 17.33
C GLY A 67 -13.54 4.33 17.68
N LEU A 68 -14.50 3.42 17.88
CA LEU A 68 -14.22 2.00 18.13
C LEU A 68 -13.74 1.26 16.87
N LEU A 69 -14.13 1.74 15.70
CA LEU A 69 -13.68 1.22 14.41
C LEU A 69 -13.02 2.33 13.60
N VAL A 70 -11.74 2.18 13.32
CA VAL A 70 -11.01 3.12 12.48
C VAL A 70 -11.46 2.94 11.03
N ALA A 71 -11.92 4.03 10.41
CA ALA A 71 -12.34 4.05 9.03
C ALA A 71 -11.97 5.37 8.36
N THR A 72 -11.67 5.30 7.07
CA THR A 72 -11.36 6.48 6.24
C THR A 72 -12.59 6.85 5.41
N ASN A 73 -13.00 8.11 5.45
CA ASN A 73 -14.05 8.61 4.57
C ASN A 73 -13.46 9.08 3.24
N TYR A 74 -13.83 8.41 2.14
CA TYR A 74 -13.48 8.84 0.78
C TYR A 74 -14.61 9.62 0.10
N GLY A 75 -15.71 9.88 0.81
CA GLY A 75 -16.85 10.66 0.34
C GLY A 75 -16.85 12.07 0.90
N SER A 76 -17.82 12.88 0.48
CA SER A 76 -18.08 14.19 1.09
C SER A 76 -18.92 14.03 2.35
N ASP A 77 -18.94 15.05 3.21
CA ASP A 77 -19.74 15.05 4.45
C ASP A 77 -21.22 14.77 4.20
N LYS A 78 -21.75 15.23 3.06
CA LYS A 78 -23.14 14.98 2.64
C LYS A 78 -23.39 13.57 2.11
N ARG A 79 -22.35 12.85 1.69
CA ARG A 79 -22.42 11.49 1.11
C ARG A 79 -21.18 10.68 1.50
N PRO A 80 -21.08 10.26 2.77
CA PRO A 80 -19.88 9.59 3.25
C PRO A 80 -19.71 8.23 2.59
N ARG A 81 -18.45 7.91 2.25
CA ARG A 81 -18.03 6.62 1.69
C ARG A 81 -16.93 6.05 2.57
N TRP A 82 -17.34 5.61 3.75
CA TRP A 82 -16.45 4.98 4.72
C TRP A 82 -15.82 3.71 4.16
N ARG A 83 -14.54 3.52 4.47
CA ARG A 83 -13.73 2.37 4.12
C ARG A 83 -12.98 1.90 5.36
N VAL A 84 -13.10 0.61 5.64
CA VAL A 84 -12.54 -0.03 6.82
C VAL A 84 -11.42 -0.97 6.37
N THR A 85 -10.28 -0.92 7.07
CA THR A 85 -9.18 -1.85 6.82
C THR A 85 -9.49 -3.23 7.41
N ASN A 86 -8.97 -4.29 6.79
CA ASN A 86 -9.11 -5.64 7.37
C ASN A 86 -8.41 -5.77 8.73
N THR A 87 -7.33 -5.02 8.96
CA THR A 87 -6.59 -5.02 10.22
C THR A 87 -7.43 -4.47 11.37
N ASP A 88 -8.12 -3.35 11.17
CA ASP A 88 -8.97 -2.76 12.21
C ASP A 88 -10.25 -3.57 12.43
N LEU A 89 -10.76 -4.22 11.38
CA LEU A 89 -11.85 -5.19 11.51
C LEU A 89 -11.45 -6.39 12.41
N LYS A 90 -10.25 -6.95 12.19
CA LYS A 90 -9.72 -8.05 13.00
C LYS A 90 -9.51 -7.64 14.46
N LYS A 91 -8.98 -6.44 14.73
CA LYS A 91 -8.87 -5.91 16.10
C LYS A 91 -10.23 -5.86 16.79
N LEU A 92 -11.24 -5.38 16.07
CA LEU A 92 -12.60 -5.28 16.60
C LEU A 92 -13.23 -6.66 16.85
N LEU A 93 -13.00 -7.65 15.98
CA LEU A 93 -13.43 -9.04 16.19
C LEU A 93 -12.78 -9.66 17.44
N LEU A 94 -11.47 -9.46 17.62
CA LEU A 94 -10.73 -9.93 18.80
C LEU A 94 -11.28 -9.29 20.09
N ALA A 95 -11.59 -7.99 20.06
CA ALA A 95 -12.16 -7.28 21.20
C ALA A 95 -13.59 -7.74 21.56
N HIS A 96 -14.37 -8.21 20.58
CA HIS A 96 -15.75 -8.66 20.78
C HIS A 96 -15.91 -10.18 20.99
N GLY A 97 -14.82 -10.94 21.05
CA GLY A 97 -14.85 -12.34 21.51
C GLY A 97 -15.57 -13.33 20.59
N GLN A 98 -15.77 -13.01 19.31
CA GLN A 98 -16.23 -14.01 18.34
C GLN A 98 -15.00 -14.68 17.73
N ARG A 99 -14.64 -15.85 18.27
CA ARG A 99 -13.72 -16.82 17.67
C ARG A 99 -14.37 -17.51 16.48
#